data_AF-A0A536UI80-F1
#
_entry.id   AF-A0A536UI80-F1
#
_cell.length_a   1.000
_cell.length_b   1.000
_cell.length_c   1.000
_cell.angle_alpha   90.00
_cell.angle_beta   90.00
_cell.angle_gamma   90.00
#
_symmetry.space_group_name_H-M   'P 1'
#
loop_
_entity.id
_entity.type
_entity.pdbx_description
1 polymer ?
#
loop_
_entity_poly.entity_id
_entity_poly.type
_entity_poly.pdbx_seq_one_letter_code
_entity_poly.pdbx_strand_id
1 'polypeptide(L)'
;MFGNFDFDVIARTWKYLFFTGMTFTVELTLMAMVGGIIFGTILALGRLSHFKWLAMICATYVNGIRSVPLVLVIFWFYFLVPYIGAWVIGSPTPIPVGAFTSSLVTFILFEAAYYCEIMRAGIQSISRGQVMA
;
A
#
# COMPACT_ATOMS: atom_id res chain seq x y z
N MET A 1 -14.36 -4.00 40.02
CA MET A 1 -14.46 -3.97 38.55
C MET A 1 -13.32 -4.69 37.81
N PHE A 2 -12.16 -4.95 38.44
CA PHE A 2 -11.02 -5.62 37.79
C PHE A 2 -10.80 -7.11 38.16
N GLY A 3 -11.66 -7.71 38.98
CA GLY A 3 -11.45 -9.07 39.52
C GLY A 3 -11.55 -10.22 38.49
N ASN A 4 -12.03 -9.95 37.27
CA ASN A 4 -12.24 -10.96 36.22
C ASN A 4 -11.28 -10.82 35.02
N PHE A 5 -10.24 -9.98 35.12
CA PHE A 5 -9.24 -9.87 34.05
C PHE A 5 -8.14 -10.94 34.23
N ASP A 6 -7.96 -11.81 33.23
CA ASP A 6 -6.84 -12.76 33.17
C ASP A 6 -5.62 -12.11 32.49
N PHE A 7 -4.75 -11.51 33.29
CA PHE A 7 -3.49 -10.93 32.81
C PHE A 7 -2.41 -11.98 32.47
N ASP A 8 -2.59 -13.25 32.86
CA ASP A 8 -1.64 -14.32 32.55
C ASP A 8 -1.58 -14.60 31.04
N VAL A 9 -2.66 -14.29 30.31
CA VAL A 9 -2.68 -14.32 28.83
C VAL A 9 -1.51 -13.52 28.23
N ILE A 10 -1.19 -12.36 28.80
CA ILE A 10 -0.09 -11.51 28.30
C ILE A 10 1.25 -12.22 28.52
N ALA A 11 1.48 -12.78 29.71
CA ALA A 11 2.70 -13.50 30.04
C ALA A 11 2.88 -14.80 29.23
N ARG A 12 1.79 -15.41 28.78
CA ARG A 12 1.83 -16.60 27.91
C ARG A 12 2.06 -16.25 26.43
N THR A 13 1.54 -15.12 25.96
CA THR A 13 1.51 -14.79 24.52
C THR A 13 2.58 -13.76 24.11
N TRP A 14 3.27 -13.08 25.04
CA TRP A 14 4.24 -12.03 24.67
C TRP A 14 5.35 -12.49 23.71
N LYS A 15 5.89 -13.70 23.88
CA LYS A 15 6.92 -14.24 22.97
C LYS A 15 6.39 -14.38 21.55
N TYR A 16 5.18 -14.91 21.39
CA TYR A 16 4.54 -15.03 20.09
C TYR A 16 4.25 -13.65 19.48
N LEU A 17 3.68 -12.73 20.27
CA LEU A 17 3.42 -11.37 19.80
C LEU A 17 4.69 -10.65 19.35
N PHE A 18 5.79 -10.83 20.06
CA PHE A 18 7.05 -10.16 19.76
C PHE A 18 7.82 -10.84 18.63
N PHE A 19 8.09 -12.14 18.72
CA PHE A 19 8.94 -12.82 17.73
C PHE A 19 8.19 -13.16 16.43
N THR A 20 6.87 -13.34 16.47
CA THR A 20 6.07 -13.65 15.28
C THR A 20 5.27 -12.44 14.83
N GLY A 21 4.47 -11.84 15.70
CA GLY A 21 3.57 -10.73 15.33
C GLY A 21 4.31 -9.45 14.94
N MET A 22 5.25 -8.99 15.77
CA MET A 22 6.03 -7.79 15.49
C MET A 22 6.95 -8.00 14.31
N THR A 23 7.64 -9.15 14.20
CA THR A 23 8.46 -9.48 13.03
C THR A 23 7.65 -9.39 11.74
N PHE A 24 6.47 -10.02 11.69
CA PHE A 24 5.57 -9.94 10.53
C PHE A 24 5.17 -8.49 10.20
N THR A 25 4.83 -7.71 11.23
CA THR A 25 4.41 -6.31 11.05
C THR A 25 5.55 -5.47 10.49
N VAL A 26 6.76 -5.61 11.04
CA VAL A 26 7.95 -4.88 10.59
C VAL A 26 8.32 -5.29 9.17
N GLU A 27 8.33 -6.59 8.86
CA GLU A 27 8.62 -7.10 7.53
C GLU A 27 7.64 -6.54 6.49
N LEU A 28 6.34 -6.68 6.75
CA LEU A 28 5.29 -6.18 5.85
C LEU A 28 5.40 -4.67 5.67
N THR A 29 5.62 -3.92 6.75
CA THR A 29 5.73 -2.45 6.71
C THR A 29 6.94 -2.01 5.90
N LEU A 30 8.11 -2.61 6.12
CA LEU A 30 9.33 -2.24 5.40
C LEU A 30 9.22 -2.55 3.91
N MET A 31 8.73 -3.75 3.57
CA MET A 31 8.55 -4.13 2.16
C MET A 31 7.50 -3.25 1.47
N ALA A 32 6.36 -2.99 2.13
CA ALA A 32 5.32 -2.14 1.60
C ALA A 32 5.79 -0.70 1.40
N MET A 33 6.48 -0.14 2.39
CA MET A 33 7.06 1.20 2.32
C MET A 33 8.05 1.32 1.17
N VAL A 34 8.99 0.37 1.02
CA VAL A 34 9.98 0.39 -0.07
C VAL A 34 9.27 0.34 -1.43
N GLY A 35 8.34 -0.60 -1.62
CA GLY A 35 7.56 -0.70 -2.85
C GLY A 35 6.74 0.57 -3.10
N GLY A 36 6.04 1.07 -2.10
CA GLY A 36 5.21 2.27 -2.14
C GLY A 36 6.02 3.51 -2.51
N ILE A 37 7.22 3.68 -1.98
CA ILE A 37 8.12 4.80 -2.33
C ILE A 37 8.55 4.68 -3.80
N ILE A 38 8.95 3.48 -4.25
CA ILE A 38 9.36 3.26 -5.65
C ILE A 38 8.20 3.60 -6.60
N PHE A 39 7.03 2.99 -6.41
CA PHE A 39 5.85 3.23 -7.25
C PHE A 39 5.33 4.66 -7.13
N GLY A 40 5.30 5.21 -5.91
CA GLY A 40 4.87 6.59 -5.66
C GLY A 40 5.77 7.60 -6.34
N THR A 41 7.09 7.37 -6.37
CA THR A 41 8.04 8.22 -7.10
C THR A 41 7.78 8.17 -8.60
N ILE A 42 7.58 6.97 -9.18
CA ILE A 42 7.24 6.81 -10.60
C ILE A 42 5.94 7.56 -10.94
N LEU A 43 4.91 7.43 -10.11
CA LEU A 43 3.63 8.14 -10.28
C LEU A 43 3.79 9.66 -10.16
N ALA A 44 4.64 10.14 -9.24
CA ALA A 44 4.93 11.56 -9.07
C ALA A 44 5.59 12.15 -10.31
N LEU A 45 6.57 11.45 -10.89
CA LEU A 45 7.21 11.82 -12.15
C LEU A 45 6.19 11.84 -13.30
N GLY A 46 5.30 10.84 -13.37
CA GLY A 46 4.19 10.81 -14.31
C GLY A 46 3.24 12.01 -14.17
N ARG A 47 2.88 12.38 -12.94
CA ARG A 47 2.05 13.57 -12.64
C ARG A 47 2.71 14.89 -13.02
N LEU A 48 4.04 14.97 -12.97
CA LEU A 48 4.81 16.15 -13.34
C LEU A 48 5.18 16.19 -14.83
N SER A 49 4.83 15.16 -15.59
CA SER A 49 5.15 15.06 -17.01
C SER A 49 4.45 16.14 -17.84
N HIS A 50 5.12 16.60 -18.90
CA HIS A 50 4.52 17.47 -19.92
C HIS A 50 3.42 16.77 -20.74
N PHE A 51 3.44 15.44 -20.81
CA PHE A 51 2.43 14.67 -21.51
C PHE A 51 1.12 14.64 -20.72
N LYS A 52 0.17 15.49 -21.11
CA LYS A 52 -1.13 15.66 -20.42
C LYS A 52 -1.87 14.35 -20.19
N TRP A 53 -1.81 13.40 -21.13
CA TRP A 53 -2.47 12.11 -21.00
C TRP A 53 -1.89 11.27 -19.86
N LEU A 54 -0.55 11.22 -19.74
CA LEU A 54 0.14 10.48 -18.69
C LEU A 54 -0.13 11.09 -17.32
N ALA A 55 -0.02 12.43 -17.23
CA ALA A 55 -0.33 13.17 -16.01
C ALA A 55 -1.78 12.93 -15.55
N MET A 56 -2.72 12.85 -16.49
CA MET A 56 -4.13 12.56 -16.20
C MET A 56 -4.34 11.14 -15.70
N ILE A 57 -3.73 10.12 -16.31
CA ILE A 57 -3.82 8.72 -15.84
C ILE A 57 -3.27 8.60 -14.41
N CYS A 58 -2.09 9.14 -14.15
CA CYS A 58 -1.50 9.13 -12.81
C CYS A 58 -2.37 9.89 -11.81
N ALA A 59 -2.92 11.05 -12.18
CA ALA A 59 -3.81 11.82 -11.31
C ALA A 59 -5.10 11.05 -10.99
N THR A 60 -5.71 10.38 -11.97
CA THR A 60 -6.92 9.57 -11.76
C THR A 60 -6.65 8.42 -10.79
N TYR A 61 -5.54 7.69 -10.97
CA TYR A 61 -5.14 6.62 -10.04
C TYR A 61 -4.97 7.18 -8.62
N VAL A 62 -4.17 8.23 -8.45
CA VAL A 62 -3.83 8.79 -7.14
C VAL A 62 -5.07 9.34 -6.43
N ASN A 63 -5.88 10.14 -7.13
CA ASN A 63 -7.08 10.74 -6.55
C ASN A 63 -8.12 9.65 -6.21
N GLY A 64 -8.26 8.64 -7.06
CA GLY A 64 -9.16 7.51 -6.85
C GLY A 64 -8.79 6.70 -5.61
N ILE A 65 -7.54 6.22 -5.53
CA ILE A 65 -7.07 5.40 -4.41
C ILE A 65 -7.16 6.16 -3.07
N ARG A 66 -6.78 7.45 -3.05
CA ARG A 66 -6.87 8.28 -1.83
C ARG A 66 -8.30 8.58 -1.37
N SER A 67 -9.29 8.37 -2.23
CA SER A 67 -10.71 8.56 -1.91
C SER A 67 -11.36 7.29 -1.35
N VAL A 68 -10.66 6.16 -1.38
CA VAL A 68 -11.17 4.85 -0.95
C VAL A 68 -10.58 4.49 0.42
N PRO A 69 -11.36 3.95 1.38
CA PRO A 69 -10.81 3.44 2.64
C PRO A 69 -9.86 2.27 2.39
N LEU A 70 -8.68 2.26 3.02
CA LEU A 70 -7.68 1.18 2.89
C LEU A 70 -8.29 -0.20 3.14
N VAL A 71 -9.17 -0.33 4.14
CA VAL A 71 -9.85 -1.59 4.46
C VAL A 71 -10.58 -2.15 3.24
N LEU A 72 -11.28 -1.30 2.48
CA LEU A 72 -12.00 -1.73 1.27
C LEU A 72 -11.04 -2.25 0.19
N VAL A 73 -9.89 -1.59 0.04
CA VAL A 73 -8.85 -2.02 -0.90
C VAL A 73 -8.29 -3.39 -0.49
N ILE A 74 -8.03 -3.61 0.80
CA ILE A 74 -7.61 -4.92 1.32
C ILE A 74 -8.66 -5.98 1.00
N PHE A 75 -9.95 -5.69 1.22
CA PHE A 75 -11.03 -6.62 0.86
C PHE A 75 -11.02 -6.97 -0.63
N TRP A 76 -10.84 -5.99 -1.52
CA TRP A 76 -10.77 -6.26 -2.96
C TRP A 76 -9.57 -7.13 -3.33
N PHE A 77 -8.38 -6.82 -2.84
CA PHE A 77 -7.17 -7.58 -3.19
C PHE A 77 -7.11 -8.96 -2.55
N TYR A 78 -7.70 -9.13 -1.37
CA TYR A 78 -7.75 -10.43 -0.70
C TYR A 78 -8.85 -11.32 -1.27
N PHE A 79 -10.06 -10.79 -1.46
CA PHE A 79 -11.22 -11.60 -1.84
C PHE A 79 -11.61 -11.52 -3.30
N LEU A 80 -11.45 -10.38 -3.99
CA LEU A 80 -11.98 -10.19 -5.35
C LEU A 80 -10.92 -10.44 -6.44
N VAL A 81 -9.71 -9.92 -6.27
CA VAL A 81 -8.61 -10.04 -7.25
C VAL A 81 -8.28 -11.51 -7.59
N PRO A 82 -8.24 -12.47 -6.65
CA PRO A 82 -8.05 -13.89 -6.99
C PRO A 82 -9.08 -14.46 -7.97
N TYR A 83 -10.35 -14.02 -7.88
CA TYR A 83 -11.42 -14.46 -8.77
C TYR A 83 -11.34 -13.76 -10.12
N ILE A 84 -11.06 -12.45 -10.13
CA ILE A 84 -10.84 -11.71 -11.38
C ILE A 84 -9.67 -12.32 -12.14
N GLY A 85 -8.54 -12.58 -11.46
CA GLY A 85 -7.37 -13.21 -12.06
C GLY A 85 -7.70 -14.59 -12.63
N ALA A 86 -8.44 -15.43 -11.88
CA ALA A 86 -8.89 -16.72 -12.35
C ALA A 86 -9.76 -16.62 -13.61
N TRP A 87 -10.71 -15.68 -13.64
CA TRP A 87 -11.55 -15.41 -14.80
C TRP A 87 -10.74 -14.98 -16.03
N VAL A 88 -9.76 -14.09 -15.86
CA VAL A 88 -8.89 -13.61 -16.94
C VAL A 88 -8.07 -14.75 -17.56
N ILE A 89 -7.58 -15.69 -16.76
CA ILE A 89 -6.75 -16.82 -17.24
C ILE A 89 -7.56 -18.08 -17.58
N GLY A 90 -8.90 -18.04 -17.45
CA GLY A 90 -9.77 -19.19 -17.70
C GLY A 90 -9.64 -20.31 -16.67
N SER A 91 -9.17 -20.01 -15.45
CA SER A 91 -9.07 -20.97 -14.35
C SER A 91 -10.44 -21.21 -13.72
N PRO A 92 -10.83 -22.48 -13.44
CA PRO A 92 -12.08 -22.80 -12.75
C PRO A 92 -12.04 -22.46 -11.26
N THR A 93 -10.86 -22.19 -10.69
CA THR A 93 -10.68 -21.88 -9.26
C THR A 93 -9.89 -20.58 -9.05
N PRO A 94 -10.13 -19.86 -7.92
CA PRO A 94 -9.41 -18.64 -7.59
C PRO A 94 -7.89 -18.84 -7.49
N ILE A 95 -7.12 -17.84 -7.91
CA ILE A 95 -5.65 -17.89 -7.82
C ILE A 95 -5.23 -17.87 -6.33
N PRO A 96 -4.41 -18.82 -5.86
CA PRO A 96 -3.96 -18.85 -4.47
C PRO A 96 -2.84 -17.81 -4.23
N VAL A 97 -3.22 -16.54 -4.03
CA VAL A 97 -2.26 -15.44 -3.78
C VAL A 97 -1.71 -15.48 -2.34
N GLY A 98 -2.55 -15.84 -1.37
CA GLY A 98 -2.19 -15.90 0.05
C GLY A 98 -2.25 -14.54 0.76
N ALA A 99 -2.45 -14.58 2.09
CA ALA A 99 -2.73 -13.39 2.90
C ALA A 99 -1.59 -12.37 2.92
N PHE A 100 -0.34 -12.84 3.00
CA PHE A 100 0.82 -11.97 3.03
C PHE A 100 0.96 -11.20 1.72
N THR A 101 0.98 -11.89 0.58
CA THR A 101 1.12 -11.26 -0.74
C THR A 101 -0.05 -10.33 -1.06
N SER A 102 -1.29 -10.73 -0.77
CA SER A 102 -2.45 -9.85 -0.93
C SER A 102 -2.33 -8.57 -0.10
N SER A 103 -1.89 -8.68 1.15
CA SER A 103 -1.66 -7.52 2.01
C SER A 103 -0.52 -6.65 1.48
N LEU A 104 0.62 -7.25 1.14
CA LEU A 104 1.80 -6.55 0.65
C LEU A 104 1.50 -5.74 -0.61
N VAL A 105 0.89 -6.35 -1.61
CA VAL A 105 0.50 -5.67 -2.85
C VAL A 105 -0.50 -4.55 -2.58
N THR A 106 -1.47 -4.79 -1.68
CA THR A 106 -2.44 -3.76 -1.29
C THR A 106 -1.78 -2.54 -0.69
N PHE A 107 -0.92 -2.75 0.32
CA PHE A 107 -0.23 -1.65 1.00
C PHE A 107 0.69 -0.90 0.02
N ILE A 108 1.46 -1.61 -0.82
CA ILE A 108 2.31 -0.98 -1.85
C ILE A 108 1.49 -0.04 -2.74
N LEU A 109 0.40 -0.52 -3.31
CA LEU A 109 -0.41 0.25 -4.26
C LEU A 109 -1.15 1.41 -3.57
N PHE A 110 -1.69 1.17 -2.37
CA PHE A 110 -2.38 2.18 -1.59
C PHE A 110 -1.42 3.31 -1.17
N GLU A 111 -0.30 2.96 -0.55
CA GLU A 111 0.70 3.91 -0.08
C GLU A 111 1.40 4.65 -1.22
N ALA A 112 1.59 4.02 -2.38
CA ALA A 112 2.14 4.67 -3.57
C ALA A 112 1.37 5.94 -3.96
N ALA A 113 0.05 5.98 -3.76
CA ALA A 113 -0.75 7.18 -4.02
C ALA A 113 -0.44 8.32 -3.04
N TYR A 114 -0.14 8.00 -1.78
CA TYR A 114 0.26 9.00 -0.78
C TYR A 114 1.70 9.45 -0.99
N TYR A 115 2.63 8.52 -1.22
CA TYR A 115 4.02 8.83 -1.55
C TYR A 115 4.16 9.63 -2.85
N CYS A 116 3.28 9.39 -3.84
CA CYS A 116 3.21 10.22 -5.04
C CYS A 116 2.99 11.69 -4.70
N GLU A 117 2.02 12.02 -3.83
CA GLU A 117 1.76 13.41 -3.45
C GLU A 117 2.88 14.00 -2.59
N ILE A 118 3.47 13.21 -1.69
CA ILE A 118 4.62 13.65 -0.88
C ILE A 118 5.78 14.03 -1.79
N MET A 119 6.13 13.14 -2.74
CA MET A 119 7.25 13.38 -3.66
C MET A 119 6.95 14.53 -4.61
N ARG A 120 5.74 14.61 -5.17
CA ARG A 120 5.30 15.71 -6.04
C ARG A 120 5.36 17.05 -5.31
N ALA A 121 4.88 17.11 -4.07
CA ALA A 121 4.93 18.32 -3.25
C ALA A 121 6.37 18.69 -2.88
N GLY A 122 7.22 17.71 -2.59
CA GLY A 122 8.66 17.92 -2.33
C GLY A 122 9.42 18.46 -3.55
N ILE A 123 9.10 17.99 -4.76
CA ILE A 123 9.70 18.53 -5.99
C ILE A 123 9.21 19.96 -6.24
N GLN A 124 7.91 20.22 -6.04
CA GLN A 124 7.31 21.53 -6.28
C GLN A 124 7.64 22.59 -5.22
N SER A 125 8.14 22.20 -4.05
CA SER A 125 8.57 23.15 -3.00
C SER A 125 9.90 23.84 -3.33
N ILE A 126 10.66 23.32 -4.30
CA ILE A 126 11.92 23.92 -4.76
C ILE A 126 11.62 25.21 -5.53
N SER A 127 12.29 26.30 -5.17
CA SER A 127 12.08 27.60 -5.81
C SER A 127 12.52 27.56 -7.28
N ARG A 128 11.78 28.26 -8.15
CA ARG A 128 12.09 28.29 -9.59
C ARG A 128 13.50 28.81 -9.89
N GLY A 129 14.00 29.74 -9.06
CA GLY A 129 15.36 30.27 -9.18
C GLY A 129 16.45 29.21 -8.98
N GLN A 130 16.19 28.15 -8.20
CA GLN A 130 17.14 27.03 -8.02
C GLN A 130 17.07 26.02 -9.17
N VAL A 131 15.93 25.90 -9.86
CA VAL A 131 15.78 25.02 -11.03
C VAL A 131 16.44 25.63 -12.28
N MET A 132 16.59 26.95 -12.32
CA MET A 132 17.11 27.70 -13.48
C MET A 132 18.58 28.13 -13.33
N ALA A 133 19.21 27.94 -12.16
CA ALA A 133 20.61 28.26 -11.89
C ALA A 133 21.54 27.13 -12.34
#